data_AF-A0A2X1M4X1-F1
#
_entry.id   AF-A0A2X1M4X1-F1
#
_cell.length_a   1.000
_cell.length_b   1.000
_cell.length_c   1.000
_cell.angle_alpha   90.00
_cell.angle_beta   90.00
_cell.angle_gamma   90.00
#
_symmetry.space_group_name_H-M   'P 1'
#
loop_
_entity.id
_entity.type
_entity.pdbx_description
1 polymer ?
#
loop_
_entity_poly.entity_id
_entity_poly.type
_entity_poly.pdbx_seq_one_letter_code
_entity_poly.pdbx_strand_id
1 'polypeptide(L)' 'MVRGLLNDGLAVVGGFKIGDIDPRGETADFTSVSDKARAIGGGVLEALMMLMHQGVKATKEVLEVA' A
#
# COMPACT_ATOMS: atom_id res chain seq x y z
N MET A 1 -15.35 -4.34 -12.31
CA MET A 1 -15.00 -3.15 -11.51
C MET A 1 -13.61 -2.63 -11.90
N VAL A 2 -13.42 -1.32 -12.06
CA VAL A 2 -12.09 -0.70 -12.19
C VAL A 2 -11.42 -0.64 -10.81
N ARG A 3 -10.18 -1.11 -10.69
CA ARG A 3 -9.40 -1.15 -9.43
C ARG A 3 -8.33 -0.08 -9.33
N GLY A 4 -7.81 0.35 -10.49
CA GLY A 4 -6.84 1.42 -10.60
C GLY A 4 -6.99 2.09 -11.94
N LEU A 5 -6.80 3.40 -11.97
CA LEU A 5 -6.89 4.21 -13.17
C LEU A 5 -5.81 5.28 -13.09
N LEU A 6 -5.20 5.59 -14.24
CA LEU A 6 -4.34 6.76 -14.35
C LEU A 6 -5.12 8.05 -14.07
N ASN A 7 -4.41 9.07 -13.59
CA ASN A 7 -4.98 10.40 -13.44
C ASN A 7 -5.35 10.98 -14.80
N ASP A 8 -6.42 11.79 -14.79
CA ASP A 8 -6.86 12.49 -15.98
C ASP A 8 -5.80 13.50 -16.47
N GLY A 9 -5.81 13.77 -17.78
CA GLY A 9 -4.87 14.70 -18.44
C GLY A 9 -3.47 14.16 -18.74
N LEU A 10 -3.18 12.89 -18.42
CA LEU A 10 -1.90 12.27 -18.76
C LEU A 10 -1.82 11.90 -20.25
N ALA A 11 -0.76 12.36 -20.92
CA ALA A 11 -0.44 11.92 -22.27
C ALA A 11 0.16 10.51 -22.24
N VAL A 12 -0.43 9.58 -23.00
CA VAL A 12 0.04 8.19 -23.11
C VAL A 12 0.13 7.78 -24.57
N VAL A 13 0.98 6.80 -24.85
CA VAL A 13 1.10 6.22 -26.20
C VAL A 13 0.02 5.16 -26.43
N GLY A 14 -0.28 4.88 -27.70
CA GLY A 14 -1.21 3.81 -28.08
C GLY A 14 -0.76 2.44 -27.53
N GLY A 15 -1.68 1.69 -26.94
CA GLY A 15 -1.41 0.39 -26.32
C GLY A 15 -0.88 0.47 -24.87
N PHE A 16 -0.73 1.67 -24.31
CA PHE A 16 -0.32 1.81 -22.91
C PHE A 16 -1.42 1.34 -21.94
N LYS A 17 -1.02 0.65 -20.87
CA LYS A 17 -1.98 0.20 -19.83
C LYS A 17 -2.39 1.39 -18.96
N ILE A 18 -3.65 1.83 -19.10
CA ILE A 18 -4.19 3.01 -18.39
C ILE A 18 -4.97 2.69 -17.11
N GLY A 19 -5.22 1.40 -16.83
CA GLY A 19 -5.98 0.99 -15.66
C GLY A 19 -5.95 -0.51 -15.43
N ASP A 20 -6.53 -0.93 -14.32
CA ASP A 20 -6.61 -2.33 -13.86
C ASP A 20 -8.08 -2.71 -13.63
N ILE A 21 -8.51 -3.85 -14.17
CA ILE A 21 -9.87 -4.38 -14.01
C ILE A 21 -9.82 -5.57 -13.05
N ASP A 22 -10.75 -5.61 -12.11
CA ASP A 22 -10.92 -6.79 -11.25
C ASP A 22 -11.44 -7.97 -12.08
N PRO A 23 -10.69 -9.09 -12.19
CA PRO A 23 -11.10 -10.23 -13.01
C PRO A 23 -12.35 -10.94 -12.49
N ARG A 24 -12.77 -10.67 -11.24
CA ARG A 24 -13.98 -11.26 -10.64
C ARG A 24 -15.28 -10.64 -11.16
N GLY A 25 -15.22 -9.58 -11.96
CA GLY A 25 -16.39 -9.00 -12.62
C GLY A 25 -17.41 -8.41 -11.64
N GLU A 26 -18.68 -8.79 -11.78
CA GLU A 26 -19.80 -8.33 -10.94
C GLU A 26 -19.74 -8.86 -9.51
N THR A 27 -19.07 -9.99 -9.30
CA THR A 27 -18.89 -10.58 -7.96
C THR A 27 -17.80 -9.87 -7.15
N ALA A 28 -17.09 -8.93 -7.77
CA ALA A 28 -16.04 -8.18 -7.12
C ALA A 28 -16.65 -7.19 -6.11
N ASP A 29 -16.29 -7.36 -4.84
CA ASP A 29 -16.70 -6.42 -3.79
C ASP A 29 -15.94 -5.09 -3.95
N PHE A 30 -16.71 -4.05 -4.29
CA PHE A 30 -16.22 -2.68 -4.47
C PHE A 30 -16.14 -1.89 -3.16
N THR A 31 -16.71 -2.43 -2.08
CA THR A 31 -16.69 -1.81 -0.75
C THR A 31 -15.49 -2.24 0.09
N SER A 32 -14.79 -3.31 -0.31
CA SER A 32 -13.59 -3.78 0.37
C SER A 32 -12.28 -3.47 -0.36
N VAL A 33 -11.25 -3.27 0.47
CA VAL A 33 -9.87 -3.08 0.03
C VAL A 33 -9.39 -4.31 -0.74
N SER A 34 -8.71 -4.10 -1.87
CA SER A 34 -8.16 -5.18 -2.68
C SER A 34 -7.07 -5.97 -1.96
N ASP A 35 -6.87 -7.22 -2.36
CA ASP A 35 -5.80 -8.06 -1.81
C ASP A 35 -4.42 -7.44 -2.05
N LYS A 36 -4.24 -6.80 -3.23
CA LYS A 36 -3.03 -6.04 -3.57
C LYS A 36 -2.80 -4.87 -2.61
N ALA A 37 -3.83 -4.06 -2.37
CA ALA A 37 -3.74 -2.91 -1.46
C ALA A 37 -3.54 -3.35 0.00
N ARG A 38 -4.19 -4.44 0.42
CA ARG A 38 -4.02 -5.02 1.76
C ARG A 38 -2.60 -5.52 1.99
N ALA A 39 -2.02 -6.22 1.01
CA ALA A 39 -0.64 -6.72 1.11
C ALA A 39 0.38 -5.58 1.22
N ILE A 40 0.25 -4.54 0.38
CA ILE A 40 1.13 -3.37 0.43
C ILE A 40 0.99 -2.62 1.77
N GLY A 41 -0.24 -2.35 2.20
CA GLY A 41 -0.51 -1.66 3.46
C GLY A 41 0.01 -2.45 4.67
N GLY A 42 -0.14 -3.77 4.67
CA GLY A 42 0.38 -4.65 5.71
C GLY A 42 1.91 -4.56 5.83
N GLY A 43 2.64 -4.67 4.71
CA GLY A 43 4.10 -4.56 4.73
C GLY A 43 4.60 -3.18 5.19
N VAL A 44 3.91 -2.10 4.83
CA VAL A 44 4.24 -0.74 5.32
C VAL A 44 4.02 -0.63 6.83
N LEU A 45 2.90 -1.15 7.33
CA LEU A 45 2.60 -1.16 8.76
C LEU A 45 3.67 -1.93 9.55
N GLU A 46 4.06 -3.11 9.08
CA GLU A 46 5.11 -3.92 9.68
C GLU A 46 6.44 -3.16 9.73
N ALA A 47 6.84 -2.51 8.63
CA ALA A 47 8.07 -1.71 8.58
C ALA A 47 8.06 -0.54 9.57
N LEU A 48 6.94 0.18 9.68
CA LEU A 48 6.79 1.27 10.64
C LEU A 48 6.88 0.76 12.09
N MET A 49 6.23 -0.36 12.40
CA MET A 49 6.31 -0.97 13.73
C MET A 49 7.75 -1.37 14.08
N MET A 50 8.50 -1.93 13.13
CA MET A 50 9.91 -2.24 13.33
C MET A 50 10.75 -0.99 13.60
N LEU A 51 10.56 0.08 12.82
CA LEU A 51 11.29 1.33 12.99
C LEU A 51 10.98 2.00 14.34
N MET A 52 9.71 2.03 14.73
CA MET A 52 9.28 2.56 16.03
C MET A 52 9.87 1.76 17.18
N HIS A 53 9.87 0.43 17.09
CA HIS A 53 10.45 -0.44 18.11
C HIS A 53 11.96 -0.23 18.26
N GLN A 54 12.67 -0.05 17.15
CA GLN A 54 14.10 0.27 17.17
C GLN A 54 14.37 1.62 17.85
N GLY A 55 13.56 2.64 17.55
CA GLY A 55 13.65 3.95 18.21
C GLY A 55 13.44 3.88 19.73
N VAL A 56 12.46 3.08 20.17
CA VAL A 56 12.21 2.82 21.60
C VAL A 56 13.40 2.14 22.27
N LYS A 57 14.00 1.12 21.63
CA LYS A 57 15.20 0.45 22.15
C LYS A 57 16.39 1.40 22.30
N ALA A 58 16.68 2.18 21.25
CA ALA A 58 17.77 3.15 21.27
C ALA A 58 17.58 4.19 22.38
N THR A 59 16.35 4.67 22.58
CA THR A 59 16.04 5.64 23.65
C THR A 59 16.23 5.02 25.04
N LYS A 60 15.83 3.75 25.22
CA LYS A 60 15.98 3.03 26.49
C LYS A 60 17.45 2.77 26.84
N GLU A 61 18.27 2.38 25.85
CA GLU A 61 19.72 2.21 26.04
C GLU A 61 20.40 3.51 26.46
N VAL A 62 20.02 4.66 25.88
CA VAL A 62 20.57 5.96 26.28
C VAL A 62 20.20 6.32 27.72
N LEU A 63 18.98 6.01 28.16
CA LEU A 63 18.51 6.28 29.53
C LEU A 63 19.09 5.33 30.58
N GLU A 64 19.43 4.09 30.21
CA GLU A 64 20.05 3.13 31.14
C GLU A 64 21.56 3.38 31.32
N VAL A 65 22.19 4.09 30.39
CA VAL A 65 23.63 4.40 30.42
C VAL A 65 23.92 5.79 31.02
N ALA A 66 22.91 6.63 31.21
CA ALA A 66 22.99 7.96 31.84
C ALA A 66 22.68 7.91 33.35
#